data_AF-A0A3N2I074-F1
#
_entry.id   AF-A0A3N2I074-F1
#
_cell.length_a   1.000
_cell.length_b   1.000
_cell.length_c   1.000
_cell.angle_alpha   90.00
_cell.angle_beta   90.00
_cell.angle_gamma   90.00
#
_symmetry.space_group_name_H-M   'P 1'
#
loop_
_entity.id
_entity.type
_entity.pdbx_description
1 polymer ?
#
loop_
_entity_poly.entity_id
_entity_poly.type
_entity_poly.pdbx_seq_one_letter_code
_entity_poly.pdbx_strand_id
1 'polypeptide(L)'
;MTTRWAPAKKDTLRELATEIVHNYGRGRVLVAIDSDGGAGAAGLADDLVEAFREQGHAAFRASLDGFEKRPEGAPRDSAPVLDESLFRRVLVEPFRLGGSTGWVDRAWDADADRAVESAWVTGPADAVLLVDGTDLARPSLAGLWHYRVWVTGDDSRLDARAKASAVVDNSDREHPRRRFDDAC
;
A
#
# COMPACT_ATOMS: atom_id res chain seq x y z
N MET A 1 37.72 -6.76 -2.86
CA MET A 1 36.47 -6.12 -3.30
C MET A 1 35.43 -7.22 -3.45
N THR A 2 34.61 -7.43 -2.42
CA THR A 2 33.50 -8.38 -2.45
C THR A 2 32.32 -7.70 -3.13
N THR A 3 32.04 -8.06 -4.39
CA THR A 3 30.82 -7.64 -5.07
C THR A 3 29.64 -8.31 -4.36
N ARG A 4 28.99 -7.58 -3.45
CA ARG A 4 27.74 -8.01 -2.82
C ARG A 4 26.68 -7.98 -3.90
N TRP A 5 26.34 -9.14 -4.46
CA TRP A 5 25.24 -9.28 -5.42
C TRP A 5 23.96 -8.72 -4.78
N ALA A 6 23.34 -7.74 -5.41
CA ALA A 6 22.01 -7.26 -5.07
C ALA A 6 21.02 -7.92 -6.05
N PRO A 7 19.92 -8.53 -5.57
CA PRO A 7 18.88 -9.01 -6.47
C PRO A 7 18.36 -7.83 -7.30
N ALA A 8 17.99 -8.10 -8.56
CA ALA A 8 17.34 -7.08 -9.36
C ALA A 8 16.01 -6.71 -8.69
N LYS A 9 15.63 -5.43 -8.71
CA LYS A 9 14.35 -4.93 -8.17
C LYS A 9 13.15 -5.82 -8.49
N LYS A 10 13.07 -6.28 -9.74
CA LYS A 10 11.99 -7.18 -10.22
C LYS A 10 11.93 -8.50 -9.45
N ASP A 11 13.06 -9.06 -9.04
CA ASP A 11 13.07 -10.34 -8.34
C ASP A 11 12.52 -10.18 -6.92
N THR A 12 12.97 -9.16 -6.17
CA THR A 12 12.42 -8.84 -4.83
C THR A 12 10.89 -8.65 -4.89
N LEU A 13 10.41 -7.89 -5.88
CA LEU A 13 8.97 -7.61 -6.02
C LEU A 13 8.18 -8.86 -6.44
N ARG A 14 8.74 -9.68 -7.35
CA ARG A 14 8.13 -10.94 -7.77
C ARG A 14 7.99 -11.91 -6.61
N GLU A 15 9.04 -12.05 -5.80
CA GLU A 15 9.04 -12.89 -4.60
C GLU A 15 8.00 -12.41 -3.59
N LEU A 16 7.91 -11.10 -3.34
CA LEU A 16 6.91 -10.53 -2.44
C LEU A 16 5.48 -10.78 -2.94
N ALA A 17 5.22 -10.57 -4.23
CA ALA A 17 3.92 -10.87 -4.83
C ALA A 17 3.60 -12.36 -4.76
N THR A 18 4.57 -13.25 -5.02
CA THR A 18 4.44 -14.71 -4.89
C THR A 18 4.05 -15.10 -3.46
N GLU A 19 4.72 -14.52 -2.46
CA GLU A 19 4.43 -14.75 -1.05
C GLU A 19 2.98 -14.35 -0.70
N ILE A 20 2.56 -13.16 -1.14
CA ILE A 20 1.21 -12.64 -0.86
C ILE A 20 0.13 -13.54 -1.48
N VAL A 21 0.28 -13.93 -2.75
CA VAL A 21 -0.72 -14.81 -3.40
C VAL A 21 -0.70 -16.23 -2.84
N HIS A 22 0.46 -16.71 -2.38
CA HIS A 22 0.55 -18.01 -1.72
C HIS A 22 -0.25 -18.01 -0.40
N ASN A 23 -0.11 -16.95 0.40
CA ASN A 23 -0.79 -16.81 1.69
C ASN A 23 -2.29 -16.45 1.54
N TYR A 24 -2.65 -15.71 0.49
CA TYR A 24 -3.98 -15.15 0.27
C TYR A 24 -4.52 -15.41 -1.15
N GLY A 25 -4.45 -16.66 -1.62
CA GLY A 25 -4.82 -17.02 -3.00
C GLY A 25 -6.32 -17.09 -3.33
N ARG A 26 -7.21 -16.62 -2.43
CA ARG A 26 -8.66 -16.66 -2.65
C ARG A 26 -9.33 -15.37 -2.19
N GLY A 27 -10.26 -14.89 -3.02
CA GLY A 27 -11.02 -13.68 -2.72
C GLY A 27 -10.20 -12.41 -2.86
N ARG A 28 -10.80 -11.30 -2.42
CA ARG A 28 -10.22 -9.95 -2.51
C ARG A 28 -9.16 -9.74 -1.44
N VAL A 29 -7.96 -9.37 -1.85
CA VAL A 29 -6.82 -9.16 -0.93
C VAL A 29 -6.51 -7.68 -0.80
N LEU A 30 -6.42 -7.21 0.45
CA LEU A 30 -5.99 -5.85 0.80
C LEU A 30 -4.56 -5.91 1.36
N VAL A 31 -3.65 -5.21 0.70
CA VAL A 31 -2.23 -5.11 1.08
C VAL A 31 -1.92 -3.67 1.43
N ALA A 32 -1.37 -3.44 2.62
CA ALA A 32 -0.86 -2.14 3.03
C ALA A 32 0.63 -1.99 2.68
N ILE A 33 1.00 -0.86 2.07
CA ILE A 33 2.38 -0.45 1.79
C ILE A 33 2.67 0.79 2.65
N ASP A 34 3.17 0.55 3.85
CA ASP A 34 3.28 1.54 4.92
C ASP A 34 4.70 2.12 4.99
N SER A 35 4.82 3.40 5.32
CA SER A 35 6.11 4.04 5.56
C SER A 35 5.99 5.21 6.54
N ASP A 36 7.12 5.82 6.88
CA ASP A 36 7.21 7.08 7.61
C ASP A 36 7.06 8.33 6.71
N GLY A 37 6.72 8.15 5.42
CA GLY A 37 6.50 9.21 4.45
C GLY A 37 7.72 9.53 3.57
N GLY A 38 8.93 9.12 3.95
CA GLY A 38 10.15 9.39 3.18
C GLY A 38 10.63 8.21 2.32
N ALA A 39 10.24 6.98 2.68
CA ALA A 39 10.83 5.76 2.14
C ALA A 39 10.34 5.36 0.73
N GLY A 40 9.48 6.15 0.09
CA GLY A 40 9.02 5.88 -1.28
C GLY A 40 8.01 4.73 -1.38
N ALA A 41 7.10 4.61 -0.42
CA ALA A 41 6.02 3.61 -0.41
C ALA A 41 5.17 3.64 -1.70
N ALA A 42 4.83 4.85 -2.19
CA ALA A 42 4.04 5.01 -3.40
C ALA A 42 4.67 4.33 -4.63
N GLY A 43 5.97 4.61 -4.88
CA GLY A 43 6.69 4.01 -5.99
C GLY A 43 6.84 2.49 -5.84
N LEU A 44 7.16 2.00 -4.63
CA LEU A 44 7.22 0.56 -4.38
C LEU A 44 5.87 -0.11 -4.61
N ALA A 45 4.77 0.53 -4.23
CA ALA A 45 3.41 0.02 -4.44
C ALA A 45 3.07 -0.06 -5.94
N ASP A 46 3.46 0.93 -6.73
CA ASP A 46 3.29 0.92 -8.19
C ASP A 46 4.10 -0.21 -8.83
N ASP A 47 5.37 -0.36 -8.43
CA ASP A 47 6.22 -1.46 -8.93
C ASP A 47 5.68 -2.84 -8.53
N LEU A 48 5.10 -2.96 -7.34
CA LEU A 48 4.52 -4.22 -6.85
C LEU A 48 3.20 -4.56 -7.57
N VAL A 49 2.38 -3.57 -7.93
CA VAL A 49 1.21 -3.77 -8.81
C VAL A 49 1.64 -4.41 -10.13
N GLU A 50 2.70 -3.89 -10.76
CA GLU A 50 3.23 -4.45 -12.01
C GLU A 50 3.76 -5.87 -11.80
N ALA A 51 4.43 -6.16 -10.68
CA ALA A 51 4.88 -7.52 -10.36
C ALA A 51 3.74 -8.53 -10.19
N PHE A 52 2.59 -8.12 -9.63
CA PHE A 52 1.38 -8.97 -9.61
C PHE A 52 0.82 -9.21 -11.02
N ARG A 53 0.75 -8.16 -11.85
CA ARG A 53 0.23 -8.23 -13.22
C ARG A 53 1.09 -9.12 -14.12
N GLU A 54 2.42 -9.01 -14.02
CA GLU A 54 3.37 -9.88 -14.72
C GLU A 54 3.18 -11.37 -14.37
N GLN A 55 2.64 -11.68 -13.18
CA GLN A 55 2.33 -13.03 -12.72
C GLN A 55 0.88 -13.48 -13.01
N GLY A 56 0.09 -12.64 -13.70
CA GLY A 56 -1.29 -12.95 -14.08
C GLY A 56 -2.34 -12.63 -13.01
N HIS A 57 -1.98 -11.89 -11.97
CA HIS A 57 -2.91 -11.47 -10.92
C HIS A 57 -3.40 -10.03 -11.16
N ALA A 58 -4.71 -9.81 -11.08
CA ALA A 58 -5.28 -8.47 -11.19
C ALA A 58 -4.94 -7.65 -9.94
N ALA A 59 -4.10 -6.63 -10.09
CA ALA A 59 -3.70 -5.72 -9.02
C ALA A 59 -4.09 -4.27 -9.32
N PHE A 60 -4.50 -3.58 -8.25
CA PHE A 60 -4.98 -2.21 -8.24
C PHE A 60 -4.28 -1.41 -7.15
N ARG A 61 -4.31 -0.09 -7.32
CA ARG A 61 -3.56 0.89 -6.52
C ARG A 61 -4.52 1.92 -5.95
N ALA A 62 -4.39 2.25 -4.67
CA ALA A 62 -5.03 3.42 -4.05
C ALA A 62 -4.08 4.04 -3.02
N SER A 63 -4.12 5.36 -2.83
CA SER A 63 -3.30 6.03 -1.82
C SER A 63 -4.17 6.65 -0.75
N LEU A 64 -3.73 6.63 0.52
CA LEU A 64 -4.42 7.36 1.59
C LEU A 64 -4.58 8.84 1.24
N ASP A 65 -3.59 9.47 0.60
CA ASP A 65 -3.62 10.86 0.15
C ASP A 65 -4.85 11.18 -0.72
N GLY A 66 -5.37 10.17 -1.44
CA GLY A 66 -6.60 10.26 -2.23
C GLY A 66 -7.89 10.36 -1.41
N PHE A 67 -7.80 10.26 -0.09
CA PHE A 67 -8.90 10.32 0.88
C PHE A 67 -8.59 11.26 2.05
N GLU A 68 -7.45 11.93 2.02
CA GLU A 68 -7.07 12.93 3.00
C GLU A 68 -7.53 14.32 2.53
N LYS A 69 -8.16 15.06 3.43
CA LYS A 69 -8.63 16.41 3.13
C LYS A 69 -8.29 17.36 4.27
N ARG A 70 -8.06 18.62 3.96
CA ARG A 70 -7.94 19.65 5.00
C ARG A 70 -9.30 19.80 5.71
N PRO A 71 -9.35 19.89 7.04
CA PRO A 71 -10.59 20.15 7.74
C PRO A 71 -11.24 21.45 7.26
N GLU A 72 -12.56 21.46 7.12
CA GLU A 72 -13.28 22.62 6.62
C GLU A 72 -13.09 23.81 7.57
N GLY A 73 -12.73 24.97 7.01
CA GLY A 73 -12.43 26.18 7.78
C GLY A 73 -11.06 26.19 8.49
N ALA A 74 -10.23 25.16 8.34
CA ALA A 74 -8.89 25.15 8.90
C ALA A 74 -7.92 26.07 8.11
N PRO A 75 -6.88 26.60 8.77
CA PRO A 75 -5.81 27.36 8.12
C PRO A 75 -5.19 26.61 6.92
N ARG A 76 -4.78 27.35 5.88
CA ARG A 76 -4.24 26.79 4.61
C ARG A 76 -2.99 25.93 4.80
N ASP A 77 -2.24 26.11 5.88
CA ASP A 77 -1.06 25.34 6.24
C ASP A 77 -1.38 24.10 7.09
N SER A 78 -2.64 23.89 7.45
CA SER A 78 -3.06 22.69 8.17
C SER A 78 -2.81 21.46 7.30
N ALA A 79 -2.25 20.42 7.92
CA ALA A 79 -2.06 19.13 7.29
C ALA A 79 -3.43 18.51 6.93
N PRO A 80 -3.52 17.82 5.78
CA PRO A 80 -4.71 17.06 5.45
C PRO A 80 -4.88 15.89 6.44
N VAL A 81 -6.12 15.47 6.64
CA VAL A 81 -6.48 14.39 7.56
C VAL A 81 -7.32 13.37 6.81
N LEU A 82 -7.05 12.08 7.05
CA LEU A 82 -7.79 10.98 6.45
C LEU A 82 -9.26 11.04 6.82
N ASP A 83 -10.13 11.12 5.81
CA ASP A 83 -11.55 10.86 5.95
C ASP A 83 -11.77 9.33 5.96
N GLU A 84 -11.54 8.71 7.13
CA GLU A 84 -11.63 7.26 7.28
C GLU A 84 -13.02 6.71 6.93
N SER A 85 -14.07 7.48 7.19
CA SER A 85 -15.43 7.08 6.85
C SER A 85 -15.62 7.03 5.33
N LEU A 86 -15.10 8.02 4.60
CA LEU A 86 -15.13 8.02 3.14
C LEU A 86 -14.28 6.88 2.59
N PHE A 87 -13.02 6.76 3.03
CA PHE A 87 -12.09 5.70 2.64
C PHE A 87 -12.72 4.30 2.79
N ARG A 88 -13.37 4.03 3.92
CA ARG A 88 -14.04 2.75 4.16
C ARG A 88 -15.22 2.53 3.22
N ARG A 89 -16.11 3.52 3.15
CA ARG A 89 -17.38 3.41 2.43
C ARG A 89 -17.22 3.27 0.92
N VAL A 90 -16.24 3.94 0.32
CA VAL A 90 -16.11 3.99 -1.16
C VAL A 90 -15.01 3.09 -1.71
N LEU A 91 -14.01 2.73 -0.89
CA LEU A 91 -12.92 1.85 -1.31
C LEU A 91 -12.99 0.49 -0.62
N VAL A 92 -12.82 0.45 0.70
CA VAL A 92 -12.56 -0.80 1.44
C VAL A 92 -13.75 -1.75 1.44
N GLU A 93 -14.92 -1.25 1.86
CA GLU A 93 -16.15 -2.03 1.95
C GLU A 93 -16.59 -2.58 0.59
N PRO A 94 -16.72 -1.76 -0.48
CA PRO A 94 -17.09 -2.28 -1.79
C PRO A 94 -16.05 -3.25 -2.37
N PHE A 95 -14.75 -2.98 -2.21
CA PHE A 95 -13.71 -3.90 -2.66
C PHE A 95 -13.85 -5.28 -1.99
N ARG A 96 -14.08 -5.31 -0.67
CA ARG A 96 -14.26 -6.55 0.10
C ARG A 96 -15.50 -7.35 -0.28
N LEU A 97 -16.58 -6.70 -0.71
CA LEU A 97 -17.80 -7.40 -1.15
C LEU A 97 -17.54 -8.31 -2.37
N GLY A 98 -16.53 -7.99 -3.18
CA GLY A 98 -16.19 -8.81 -4.35
C GLY A 98 -17.26 -8.78 -5.45
N GLY A 99 -17.23 -9.77 -6.33
CA GLY A 99 -18.13 -9.85 -7.48
C GLY A 99 -17.98 -8.64 -8.42
N SER A 100 -19.10 -8.15 -8.93
CA SER A 100 -19.17 -6.97 -9.82
C SER A 100 -19.25 -5.64 -9.07
N THR A 101 -19.04 -5.62 -7.76
CA THR A 101 -19.05 -4.39 -6.95
C THR A 101 -17.90 -3.50 -7.39
N GLY A 102 -18.22 -2.27 -7.79
CA GLY A 102 -17.21 -1.26 -8.07
C GLY A 102 -16.77 -0.55 -6.80
N TRP A 103 -15.57 0.01 -6.81
CA TRP A 103 -15.01 0.86 -5.76
C TRP A 103 -14.39 2.12 -6.36
N VAL A 104 -14.04 3.10 -5.52
CA VAL A 104 -13.34 4.33 -5.90
C VAL A 104 -11.96 4.30 -5.28
N ASP A 105 -10.92 4.40 -6.10
CA ASP A 105 -9.50 4.37 -5.69
C ASP A 105 -8.94 5.74 -5.28
N ARG A 106 -9.62 6.83 -5.66
CA ARG A 106 -9.29 8.21 -5.27
C ARG A 106 -10.55 9.09 -5.26
N ALA A 107 -10.74 9.86 -4.18
CA ALA A 107 -11.86 10.80 -4.04
C ALA A 107 -11.41 12.26 -3.89
N TRP A 108 -10.14 12.50 -3.54
CA TRP A 108 -9.56 13.81 -3.29
C TRP A 108 -8.23 13.98 -4.02
N ASP A 109 -7.95 15.23 -4.40
CA ASP A 109 -6.67 15.67 -4.91
C ASP A 109 -6.02 16.55 -3.84
N ALA A 110 -5.07 15.98 -3.09
CA ALA A 110 -4.40 16.65 -1.99
C ALA A 110 -3.59 17.89 -2.46
N ASP A 111 -3.00 17.83 -3.65
CA ASP A 111 -2.21 18.94 -4.22
C ASP A 111 -3.11 20.11 -4.63
N ALA A 112 -4.23 19.79 -5.29
CA ALA A 112 -5.19 20.79 -5.75
C ALA A 112 -6.22 21.18 -4.67
N ASP A 113 -6.20 20.50 -3.51
CA ASP A 113 -7.13 20.61 -2.39
C ASP A 113 -8.60 20.63 -2.84
N ARG A 114 -8.99 19.64 -3.65
CA ARG A 114 -10.36 19.52 -4.19
C ARG A 114 -10.80 18.08 -4.40
N ALA A 115 -12.10 17.87 -4.44
CA ALA A 115 -12.69 16.58 -4.81
C ALA A 115 -12.34 16.22 -6.26
N VAL A 116 -12.12 14.93 -6.49
CA VAL A 116 -11.94 14.34 -7.82
C VAL A 116 -13.26 13.74 -8.28
N GLU A 117 -13.54 13.81 -9.58
CA GLU A 117 -14.68 13.10 -10.17
C GLU A 117 -14.52 11.59 -9.93
N SER A 118 -15.52 10.98 -9.28
CA SER A 118 -15.43 9.58 -8.88
C SER A 118 -15.52 8.66 -10.09
N ALA A 119 -14.40 8.02 -10.42
CA ALA A 119 -14.35 6.93 -11.38
C ALA A 119 -14.51 5.59 -10.62
N TRP A 120 -15.59 4.88 -10.92
CA TRP A 120 -15.81 3.55 -10.35
C TRP A 120 -14.97 2.51 -11.09
N VAL A 121 -14.12 1.80 -10.35
CA VAL A 121 -13.28 0.71 -10.83
C VAL A 121 -13.91 -0.62 -10.45
N THR A 122 -13.83 -1.62 -11.33
CA THR A 122 -14.23 -3.00 -11.03
C THR A 122 -13.06 -3.94 -11.28
N GLY A 123 -13.13 -5.16 -10.75
CA GLY A 123 -12.11 -6.18 -11.00
C GLY A 123 -12.62 -7.60 -10.77
N PRO A 124 -11.80 -8.63 -10.98
CA PRO A 124 -12.18 -10.03 -10.78
C PRO A 124 -12.24 -10.41 -9.29
N ALA A 125 -12.92 -11.48 -8.91
CA ALA A 125 -13.19 -11.84 -7.51
C ALA A 125 -11.93 -12.10 -6.65
N ASP A 126 -10.78 -12.28 -7.28
CA ASP A 126 -9.46 -12.57 -6.70
C ASP A 126 -8.47 -11.40 -6.81
N ALA A 127 -8.94 -10.17 -7.08
CA ALA A 127 -8.02 -9.04 -7.21
C ALA A 127 -7.32 -8.67 -5.90
N VAL A 128 -6.14 -8.08 -6.06
CA VAL A 128 -5.32 -7.48 -5.00
C VAL A 128 -5.43 -5.96 -5.07
N LEU A 129 -5.68 -5.31 -3.94
CA LEU A 129 -5.64 -3.85 -3.80
C LEU A 129 -4.50 -3.46 -2.87
N LEU A 130 -3.56 -2.70 -3.41
CA LEU A 130 -2.42 -2.15 -2.70
C LEU A 130 -2.74 -0.72 -2.26
N VAL A 131 -2.78 -0.50 -0.95
CA VAL A 131 -2.99 0.81 -0.34
C VAL A 131 -1.68 1.29 0.27
N ASP A 132 -1.16 2.41 -0.20
CA ASP A 132 0.00 3.04 0.42
C ASP A 132 -0.38 4.25 1.27
N GLY A 133 0.53 4.64 2.14
CA GLY A 133 0.40 5.83 2.96
C GLY A 133 1.29 5.76 4.19
N THR A 134 0.95 6.55 5.20
CA THR A 134 1.65 6.58 6.47
C THR A 134 0.75 6.13 7.62
N ASP A 135 1.35 5.42 8.57
CA ASP A 135 0.69 4.94 9.79
C ASP A 135 -0.52 4.03 9.46
N LEU A 136 -0.36 3.13 8.48
CA LEU A 136 -1.37 2.10 8.13
C LEU A 136 -1.50 1.03 9.23
N ALA A 137 -0.56 0.97 10.17
CA ALA A 137 -0.60 0.16 11.37
C ALA A 137 -1.51 0.71 12.48
N ARG A 138 -2.08 1.91 12.33
CA ARG A 138 -2.93 2.53 13.35
C ARG A 138 -4.13 1.65 13.72
N PRO A 139 -4.61 1.68 14.98
CA PRO A 139 -5.66 0.77 15.44
C PRO A 139 -6.93 0.76 14.58
N SER A 140 -7.32 1.93 14.06
CA SER A 140 -8.50 2.05 13.20
C SER A 140 -8.34 1.36 11.84
N LEU A 141 -7.13 1.14 11.33
CA LEU A 141 -6.87 0.51 10.03
C LEU A 141 -6.24 -0.88 10.15
N ALA A 142 -5.65 -1.24 11.29
CA ALA A 142 -4.89 -2.47 11.46
C ALA A 142 -5.66 -3.76 11.09
N GLY A 143 -6.97 -3.80 11.37
CA GLY A 143 -7.84 -4.93 11.02
C GLY A 143 -8.27 -4.98 9.54
N LEU A 144 -7.79 -4.07 8.71
CA LEU A 144 -8.16 -4.02 7.29
C LEU A 144 -7.30 -4.94 6.41
N TRP A 145 -6.04 -5.09 6.78
CA TRP A 145 -4.99 -5.63 5.91
C TRP A 145 -4.85 -7.14 6.06
N HIS A 146 -4.73 -7.83 4.93
CA HIS A 146 -4.31 -9.22 4.91
C HIS A 146 -2.79 -9.30 5.04
N TYR A 147 -2.09 -8.36 4.38
CA TYR A 147 -0.64 -8.29 4.38
C TYR A 147 -0.20 -6.85 4.55
N ARG A 148 0.84 -6.59 5.36
CA ARG A 148 1.44 -5.26 5.48
C ARG A 148 2.93 -5.29 5.20
N VAL A 149 3.35 -4.46 4.25
CA VAL A 149 4.74 -4.19 3.93
C VAL A 149 5.14 -2.89 4.62
N TRP A 150 6.16 -2.92 5.46
CA TRP A 150 6.81 -1.73 5.98
C TRP A 150 8.00 -1.36 5.08
N VAL A 151 7.95 -0.17 4.48
CA VAL A 151 8.98 0.37 3.59
C VAL A 151 9.82 1.36 4.38
N THR A 152 11.14 1.19 4.36
CA THR A 152 12.05 2.00 5.16
C THR A 152 13.34 2.32 4.44
N GLY A 153 13.91 3.50 4.68
CA GLY A 153 15.28 3.84 4.27
C GLY A 153 16.32 3.54 5.36
N ASP A 154 15.86 3.31 6.60
CA ASP A 154 16.73 3.08 7.76
C ASP A 154 16.09 2.14 8.81
N ASP A 155 16.69 2.06 10.00
CA ASP A 155 16.29 1.22 11.13
C ASP A 155 15.54 1.96 12.25
N SER A 156 15.13 3.21 12.04
CA SER A 156 14.64 4.10 13.11
C SER A 156 13.28 3.70 13.72
N ARG A 157 12.42 3.00 12.97
CA ARG A 157 11.02 2.68 13.36
C ARG A 157 10.79 1.19 13.62
N LEU A 158 11.41 0.66 14.67
CA LEU A 158 11.29 -0.75 15.07
C LEU A 158 9.85 -1.17 15.43
N ASP A 159 9.05 -0.26 15.99
CA ASP A 159 7.64 -0.50 16.35
C ASP A 159 6.75 -0.75 15.13
N ALA A 160 6.97 0.00 14.05
CA ALA A 160 6.24 -0.15 12.80
C ALA A 160 6.62 -1.47 12.10
N ARG A 161 7.91 -1.84 12.16
CA ARG A 161 8.44 -3.10 11.65
C ARG A 161 7.84 -4.32 12.34
N ALA A 162 7.80 -4.34 13.67
CA ALA A 162 7.32 -5.48 14.45
C ALA A 162 5.86 -5.87 14.14
N LYS A 163 5.07 -4.94 13.59
CA LYS A 163 3.68 -5.17 13.23
C LYS A 163 3.51 -5.60 11.76
N ALA A 164 4.57 -5.64 10.96
CA ALA A 164 4.50 -5.84 9.51
C ALA A 164 4.72 -7.32 9.14
N SER A 165 4.13 -7.76 8.04
CA SER A 165 4.36 -9.07 7.44
C SER A 165 5.71 -9.09 6.70
N ALA A 166 6.10 -7.96 6.12
CA ALA A 166 7.35 -7.73 5.42
C ALA A 166 8.01 -6.42 5.80
N VAL A 167 9.35 -6.41 5.78
CA VAL A 167 10.14 -5.18 5.82
C VAL A 167 10.95 -5.07 4.55
N VAL A 168 10.76 -3.98 3.81
CA VAL A 168 11.51 -3.66 2.58
C VAL A 168 12.41 -2.47 2.84
N ASP A 169 13.71 -2.69 2.72
CA ASP A 169 14.69 -1.62 2.62
C ASP A 169 14.63 -1.00 1.23
N ASN A 170 14.28 0.28 1.18
CA ASN A 170 14.15 1.06 -0.03
C ASN A 170 15.09 2.29 -0.02
N SER A 171 16.22 2.18 0.70
CA SER A 171 17.28 3.20 0.67
C SER A 171 17.89 3.40 -0.73
N ASP A 172 17.91 2.34 -1.54
CA ASP A 172 18.13 2.38 -2.99
C ASP A 172 16.86 1.91 -3.71
N ARG A 173 16.14 2.85 -4.33
CA ARG A 173 14.85 2.60 -4.99
C ARG A 173 14.95 1.72 -6.24
N GLU A 174 16.15 1.60 -6.80
CA GLU A 174 16.44 0.72 -7.93
C GLU A 174 16.85 -0.68 -7.48
N HIS A 175 17.13 -0.88 -6.19
CA HIS A 175 17.50 -2.15 -5.60
C HIS A 175 16.84 -2.37 -4.23
N PRO A 176 15.49 -2.38 -4.16
CA PRO A 176 14.79 -2.66 -2.92
C PRO A 176 15.11 -4.08 -2.45
N ARG A 177 15.31 -4.22 -1.14
CA ARG A 177 15.74 -5.48 -0.51
C ARG A 177 14.79 -5.89 0.60
N ARG A 178 14.29 -7.13 0.52
CA ARG A 178 13.58 -7.74 1.64
C ARG A 178 14.56 -7.92 2.80
N ARG A 179 14.21 -7.39 3.96
CA ARG A 179 14.88 -7.69 5.23
C ARG A 179 14.15 -8.84 5.89
N PHE A 180 14.89 -9.92 6.12
CA PHE A 180 14.48 -11.01 6.99
C PHE A 180 15.16 -10.73 8.32
N ASP A 181 14.39 -10.31 9.32
CA ASP A 181 14.94 -10.21 10.66
C ASP A 181 15.20 -11.64 11.14
N ASP A 182 16.44 -11.93 11.55
CA ASP A 182 16.78 -13.15 12.28
C ASP A 182 16.16 -13.03 13.69
N ALA A 183 14.84 -13.14 13.78
CA ALA A 183 14.15 -13.27 15.04
C ALA A 183 14.41 -14.68 15.58
N CYS A 184 15.57 -14.85 16.22
CA CYS A 184 15.86 -15.93 17.16
C CYS A 184 15.08 -15.73 18.47
#